data_AF-A0A231RJE7-F1
#
_entry.id   AF-A0A231RJE7-F1
#
_cell.length_a   1.000
_cell.length_b   1.000
_cell.length_c   1.000
_cell.angle_alpha   90.00
_cell.angle_beta   90.00
_cell.angle_gamma   90.00
#
_symmetry.space_group_name_H-M   'P 1'
#
loop_
_entity.id
_entity.type
_entity.pdbx_description
1 polymer ?
#
loop_
_entity_poly.entity_id
_entity_poly.type
_entity_poly.pdbx_seq_one_letter_code
_entity_poly.pdbx_strand_id
1 'polypeptide(L)'
;MTREQAMVMIARAMSLTGLKAAQTDGADASVAFTDAEEVSGYARSGVAAAIRAGVVTGKSGGRLEPKAFVTRAEVAAIVKRLLEKSNLI
;
A
#
# COMPACT_ATOMS: atom_id res chain seq x y z
N MET A 1 5.70 8.63 -10.66
CA MET A 1 4.51 7.79 -10.42
C MET A 1 3.78 8.29 -9.19
N THR A 2 2.45 8.24 -9.19
CA THR A 2 1.66 8.60 -8.01
C THR A 2 1.82 7.55 -6.92
N ARG A 3 1.51 7.93 -5.69
CA ARG A 3 1.63 7.03 -4.55
C ARG A 3 0.67 5.84 -4.65
N GLU A 4 -0.55 6.05 -5.15
CA GLU A 4 -1.48 4.94 -5.42
C GLU A 4 -0.94 3.94 -6.47
N GLN A 5 -0.26 4.44 -7.52
CA GLN A 5 0.37 3.57 -8.52
C GLN A 5 1.47 2.72 -7.89
N ALA A 6 2.29 3.31 -7.01
CA ALA A 6 3.31 2.57 -6.28
C ALA A 6 2.71 1.52 -5.35
N MET A 7 1.62 1.85 -4.62
CA MET A 7 0.92 0.91 -3.75
C MET A 7 0.35 -0.28 -4.54
N VAL A 8 -0.22 -0.05 -5.72
CA VAL A 8 -0.71 -1.11 -6.61
C VAL A 8 0.44 -2.01 -7.09
N MET A 9 1.59 -1.43 -7.46
CA MET A 9 2.77 -2.20 -7.86
C MET A 9 3.28 -3.08 -6.72
N ILE A 10 3.32 -2.53 -5.50
CA ILE A 10 3.73 -3.27 -4.29
C ILE A 10 2.73 -4.37 -3.96
N ALA A 11 1.42 -4.10 -4.06
CA ALA A 11 0.40 -5.12 -3.86
C ALA A 11 0.54 -6.29 -4.84
N ARG A 12 0.95 -6.04 -6.09
CA ARG A 12 1.29 -7.10 -7.05
C ARG A 12 2.56 -7.84 -6.66
N ALA A 13 3.59 -7.12 -6.21
CA ALA A 13 4.85 -7.73 -5.76
C ALA A 13 4.67 -8.63 -4.53
N MET A 14 3.72 -8.31 -3.65
CA MET A 14 3.38 -9.15 -2.49
C MET A 14 3.04 -10.59 -2.89
N SER A 15 2.30 -10.77 -4.00
CA SER A 15 1.98 -12.09 -4.56
C SER A 15 3.22 -12.88 -5.00
N LEU A 16 4.31 -12.21 -5.37
CA LEU A 16 5.57 -12.86 -5.75
C LEU A 16 6.40 -13.28 -4.53
N THR A 17 6.32 -12.51 -3.45
CA THR A 17 7.08 -12.77 -2.22
C THR A 17 6.44 -13.81 -1.28
N GLY A 18 5.31 -14.41 -1.69
CA GLY A 18 4.55 -15.32 -0.82
C GLY A 18 3.79 -14.61 0.31
N LEU A 19 3.88 -13.28 0.40
CA LEU A 19 3.07 -12.46 1.29
C LEU A 19 1.64 -12.46 0.77
N LYS A 20 0.87 -13.48 1.17
CA LYS A 20 -0.57 -13.51 0.97
C LYS A 20 -1.15 -12.33 1.74
N ALA A 21 -1.30 -11.19 1.07
CA ALA A 21 -2.34 -10.25 1.45
C ALA A 21 -3.61 -11.09 1.52
N ALA A 22 -4.21 -11.16 2.70
CA ALA A 22 -5.54 -11.70 2.85
C ALA A 22 -6.39 -10.92 1.84
N GLN A 23 -6.67 -11.50 0.68
CA GLN A 23 -7.60 -10.94 -0.29
C GLN A 23 -8.98 -11.26 0.26
N THR A 24 -9.26 -10.73 1.45
CA THR A 24 -10.55 -10.82 2.09
C THR A 24 -11.38 -9.71 1.49
N ASP A 25 -12.53 -10.08 0.96
CA ASP A 25 -13.66 -9.22 0.56
C ASP A 25 -14.25 -8.43 1.76
N GLY A 26 -13.41 -8.07 2.74
CA GLY A 26 -13.79 -7.47 4.00
C GLY A 26 -13.05 -6.15 4.22
N ALA A 27 -13.84 -5.10 4.44
CA ALA A 27 -13.51 -3.73 4.81
C ALA A 27 -12.32 -3.09 4.08
N ASP A 28 -12.60 -2.05 3.29
CA ASP A 28 -11.58 -1.24 2.64
C ASP A 28 -10.71 -0.56 3.71
N ALA A 29 -9.51 -1.08 3.93
CA ALA A 29 -8.57 -0.57 4.93
C ALA A 29 -8.11 0.88 4.62
N SER A 30 -8.40 1.41 3.43
CA SER A 30 -8.19 2.83 3.14
C SER A 30 -9.16 3.73 3.90
N VAL A 31 -10.31 3.24 4.38
CA VAL A 31 -11.31 4.03 5.13
C VAL A 31 -10.78 4.58 6.45
N ALA A 32 -9.68 4.03 6.97
CA ALA A 32 -8.98 4.57 8.14
C ALA A 32 -8.27 5.91 7.87
N PHE A 33 -8.22 6.37 6.63
CA PHE A 33 -7.52 7.59 6.22
C PHE A 33 -8.50 8.67 5.75
N THR A 34 -8.22 9.93 6.07
CA THR A 34 -9.13 11.05 5.80
C THR A 34 -9.30 11.36 4.31
N ASP A 35 -8.36 10.89 3.48
CA ASP A 35 -8.31 11.07 2.02
C ASP A 35 -8.56 9.76 1.27
N ALA A 36 -9.24 8.78 1.90
CA ALA A 36 -9.59 7.51 1.30
C ALA A 36 -10.36 7.66 -0.02
N GLU A 37 -11.21 8.69 -0.11
CA GLU A 37 -12.03 8.96 -1.30
C GLU A 37 -11.19 9.37 -2.52
N GLU A 38 -9.98 9.89 -2.31
CA GLU A 38 -9.05 10.23 -3.39
C GLU A 38 -8.40 8.99 -4.02
N VAL A 39 -8.52 7.82 -3.40
CA VAL A 39 -8.02 6.56 -3.97
C VAL A 39 -8.88 6.16 -5.16
N SER A 40 -8.25 6.09 -6.34
CA SER A 40 -8.97 5.67 -7.55
C SER A 40 -9.53 4.24 -7.41
N GLY A 41 -10.68 3.98 -8.01
CA GLY A 41 -11.37 2.68 -7.90
C GLY A 41 -10.48 1.48 -8.27
N TYR A 42 -9.64 1.61 -9.30
CA TYR A 42 -8.69 0.57 -9.70
C TYR A 42 -7.61 0.27 -8.65
N ALA A 43 -7.30 1.24 -7.77
CA ALA A 43 -6.25 1.16 -6.78
C ALA A 43 -6.75 0.69 -5.41
N ARG A 44 -8.05 0.81 -5.11
CA ARG A 44 -8.62 0.51 -3.78
C ARG A 44 -8.21 -0.85 -3.24
N SER A 45 -8.35 -1.91 -4.04
CA SER A 45 -8.00 -3.27 -3.62
C SER A 45 -6.51 -3.42 -3.31
N GLY A 46 -5.64 -2.86 -4.15
CA GLY A 46 -4.18 -2.89 -3.98
C GLY A 46 -3.73 -2.06 -2.77
N VAL A 47 -4.29 -0.86 -2.61
CA VAL A 47 -4.03 0.02 -1.46
C VAL A 47 -4.46 -0.67 -0.17
N ALA A 48 -5.68 -1.19 -0.10
CA ALA A 48 -6.18 -1.91 1.07
C ALA A 48 -5.35 -3.15 1.40
N ALA A 49 -4.89 -3.91 0.39
CA ALA A 49 -4.02 -5.06 0.59
C ALA A 49 -2.65 -4.66 1.18
N ALA A 50 -2.03 -3.62 0.63
CA ALA A 50 -0.72 -3.14 1.08
C ALA A 50 -0.76 -2.56 2.50
N ILE A 51 -1.86 -1.89 2.85
CA ILE A 51 -2.10 -1.37 4.21
C ILE A 51 -2.29 -2.52 5.20
N ARG A 52 -3.14 -3.50 4.88
CA ARG A 52 -3.41 -4.65 5.77
C ARG A 52 -2.18 -5.51 6.01
N ALA A 53 -1.31 -5.64 5.01
CA ALA A 53 -0.03 -6.33 5.16
C ALA A 53 1.00 -5.54 5.98
N GLY A 54 0.71 -4.29 6.35
CA GLY A 54 1.63 -3.41 7.06
C GLY A 54 2.85 -3.00 6.22
N VAL A 55 2.77 -3.17 4.89
CA VAL A 55 3.82 -2.81 3.95
C VAL A 55 3.76 -1.32 3.62
N VAL A 56 2.53 -0.79 3.52
CA VAL A 56 2.25 0.63 3.32
C VAL A 56 1.62 1.20 4.58
N THR A 57 2.11 2.35 4.99
CA THR A 57 1.51 3.16 6.06
C THR A 57 1.06 4.51 5.50
N GLY A 58 0.13 5.16 6.19
CA GLY A 58 -0.16 6.57 5.94
C GLY A 58 1.01 7.49 6.30
N LYS A 59 0.80 8.77 6.02
CA LYS A 59 1.66 9.89 6.37
C LYS A 59 1.08 10.65 7.56
N SER A 60 1.75 11.75 7.92
CA SER A 60 1.28 12.70 8.93
C SER A 60 -0.17 13.12 8.70
N GLY A 61 -0.93 13.22 9.78
CA GLY A 61 -2.33 13.69 9.74
C GLY A 61 -3.34 12.65 9.27
N GLY A 62 -3.01 11.36 9.30
CA GLY A 62 -3.96 10.29 8.96
C GLY A 62 -4.31 10.24 7.47
N ARG A 63 -3.36 10.60 6.60
CA ARG A 63 -3.53 10.65 5.13
C ARG A 63 -2.73 9.58 4.40
N LEU A 64 -3.20 9.15 3.24
CA LEU A 64 -2.46 8.30 2.29
C LEU A 64 -1.70 9.11 1.25
N GLU A 65 -2.22 10.29 0.88
CA GLU A 65 -1.82 11.12 -0.26
C GLU A 65 -1.76 10.34 -1.58
N PRO A 66 -2.85 9.69 -2.02
CA PRO A 66 -2.82 8.75 -3.15
C PRO A 66 -2.40 9.41 -4.48
N LYS A 67 -2.75 10.69 -4.67
CA LYS A 67 -2.43 11.47 -5.88
C LYS A 67 -1.05 12.12 -5.86
N ALA A 68 -0.41 12.22 -4.70
CA ALA A 68 0.92 12.81 -4.61
C ALA A 68 1.98 11.93 -5.30
N PHE A 69 3.05 12.55 -5.80
CA PHE A 69 4.20 11.81 -6.30
C PHE A 69 4.95 11.15 -5.15
N VAL A 70 5.33 9.89 -5.34
CA VAL A 70 6.18 9.17 -4.38
C VAL A 70 7.65 9.49 -4.62
N THR A 71 8.41 9.66 -3.55
CA THR A 71 9.86 9.85 -3.59
C THR A 71 10.60 8.51 -3.65
N ARG A 72 11.85 8.53 -4.12
CA ARG A 72 12.72 7.33 -4.12
C ARG A 72 12.91 6.76 -2.71
N ALA A 73 13.03 7.63 -1.70
CA ALA A 73 13.20 7.23 -0.31
C ALA A 73 11.96 6.52 0.24
N GLU A 74 10.77 7.03 -0.07
CA GLU A 74 9.51 6.38 0.33
C GLU A 74 9.34 5.02 -0.34
N VAL A 75 9.64 4.90 -1.64
CA VAL A 75 9.59 3.61 -2.33
C VAL A 75 10.57 2.63 -1.71
N ALA A 76 11.82 3.04 -1.44
CA ALA A 76 12.82 2.19 -0.79
C ALA A 76 12.36 1.71 0.59
N ALA A 77 11.74 2.59 1.38
CA ALA A 77 11.19 2.23 2.68
C ALA A 77 10.02 1.23 2.57
N ILE A 78 9.15 1.36 1.57
CA ILE A 78 8.05 0.42 1.32
C ILE A 78 8.59 -0.94 0.86
N VAL A 79 9.58 -0.96 -0.03
CA VAL A 79 10.23 -2.19 -0.50
C VAL A 79 10.95 -2.90 0.66
N LYS A 80 11.66 -2.17 1.52
CA LYS A 80 12.29 -2.73 2.73
C LYS A 80 11.26 -3.43 3.61
N ARG A 81 10.14 -2.76 3.91
CA ARG A 81 9.05 -3.35 4.70
C ARG A 81 8.44 -4.58 4.03
N LEU A 82 8.27 -4.56 2.71
CA LEU A 82 7.82 -5.73 1.96
C LEU A 82 8.75 -6.92 2.21
N LEU A 83 10.06 -6.74 2.02
CA LEU A 83 11.03 -7.81 2.20
C LEU A 83 11.07 -8.33 3.65
N GLU A 84 11.01 -7.44 4.64
CA GLU A 84 10.93 -7.82 6.07
C GLU A 84 9.66 -8.60 6.38
N LYS A 85 8.50 -8.13 5.90
CA LYS A 85 7.21 -8.81 6.13
C LYS A 85 7.16 -10.17 5.45
N SER A 86 7.89 -10.33 4.34
CA SER A 86 8.00 -11.58 3.59
C SER A 86 9.14 -12.49 4.09
N ASN A 87 9.84 -12.14 5.18
CA ASN A 87 10.99 -12.88 5.71
C ASN A 87 12.10 -13.13 4.66
N LEU A 88 12.33 -12.16 3.77
CA LEU A 88 13.39 -12.23 2.77
C LEU A 88 14.68 -11.53 3.22
N ILE A 89 14.60 -10.73 4.28
CA ILE A 89 15.71 -10.08 4.99
C ILE A 89 15.41 -10.00 6.49
#